data_AF-A0AAX3QUC4-F1
#
_entry.id   AF-A0AAX3QUC4-F1
#
_cell.length_a   1.000
_cell.length_b   1.000
_cell.length_c   1.000
_cell.angle_alpha   90.00
_cell.angle_beta   90.00
_cell.angle_gamma   90.00
#
_symmetry.space_group_name_H-M   'P 1'
#
loop_
_entity.id
_entity.type
_entity.pdbx_description
1 polymer ?
#
loop_
_entity_poly.entity_id
_entity_poly.type
_entity_poly.pdbx_seq_one_letter_code
_entity_poly.pdbx_strand_id
1 'polypeptide(L)'
;MKKILSILRGKKQTERLSELRSQEIMRALDSALNNVEEQKVLADIRYHEEINNLGDDGVNYKSKINQLIEYKETIINADNTIQAINEIKKDLDSEVEDINP
;
A
#
# COMPACT_ATOMS: atom_id res chain seq x y z
N MET A 1 -17.46 -17.14 41.55
CA MET A 1 -17.74 -15.86 40.85
C MET A 1 -16.49 -15.03 40.50
N LYS A 2 -15.58 -14.70 41.43
CA LYS A 2 -14.40 -13.84 41.13
C LYS A 2 -13.55 -14.32 39.93
N LYS A 3 -13.28 -15.62 39.82
CA LYS A 3 -12.54 -16.22 38.68
C LYS A 3 -13.24 -15.99 37.33
N ILE A 4 -14.56 -16.16 37.27
CA ILE A 4 -15.36 -15.96 36.05
C ILE A 4 -15.32 -14.49 35.63
N LEU A 5 -15.45 -13.56 36.58
CA LEU A 5 -15.34 -12.12 36.29
C LEU A 5 -13.96 -11.72 35.76
N SER A 6 -12.88 -12.31 36.30
CA SER A 6 -11.53 -12.10 35.79
C SER A 6 -11.37 -12.61 34.36
N ILE A 7 -11.93 -13.79 34.04
CA ILE A 7 -11.91 -14.36 32.68
C ILE A 7 -12.65 -13.43 31.70
N LEU A 8 -13.85 -12.97 32.05
CA LEU A 8 -14.64 -12.06 31.22
C LEU A 8 -13.93 -10.73 30.98
N ARG A 9 -13.26 -10.17 32.01
CA ARG A 9 -12.42 -8.98 31.84
C ARG A 9 -11.24 -9.22 30.92
N GLY A 10 -10.57 -10.36 31.04
CA GLY A 10 -9.48 -10.77 30.16
C GLY A 10 -9.93 -10.82 28.70
N LYS A 11 -11.04 -11.52 28.41
CA LYS A 11 -11.64 -11.60 27.07
C LYS A 11 -11.87 -10.21 26.46
N LYS A 12 -12.51 -9.30 27.21
CA LYS A 12 -12.79 -7.93 26.78
C LYS A 12 -11.50 -7.12 26.48
N GLN A 13 -10.43 -7.35 27.25
CA GLN A 13 -9.14 -6.71 27.00
C GLN A 13 -8.51 -7.23 25.71
N THR A 14 -8.59 -8.54 25.45
CA THR A 14 -8.05 -9.15 24.24
C THR A 14 -8.77 -8.66 22.99
N GLU A 15 -10.10 -8.56 23.03
CA GLU A 15 -10.92 -7.98 21.94
C GLU A 15 -10.48 -6.55 21.62
N ARG A 16 -10.37 -5.69 22.65
CA ARG A 16 -9.91 -4.31 22.48
C ARG A 16 -8.49 -4.21 21.91
N LEU A 17 -7.58 -5.11 22.31
CA LEU A 17 -6.23 -5.15 21.76
C LEU A 17 -6.23 -5.56 20.28
N SER A 18 -7.11 -6.49 19.89
CA SER A 18 -7.28 -6.89 18.50
C SER A 18 -7.78 -5.72 17.64
N GLU A 19 -8.82 -5.01 18.09
CA GLU A 19 -9.35 -3.82 17.41
C GLU A 19 -8.28 -2.73 17.21
N LEU A 20 -7.53 -2.41 18.28
CA LEU A 20 -6.45 -1.42 18.21
C LEU A 20 -5.39 -1.83 17.18
N ARG A 21 -5.01 -3.10 17.17
CA ARG A 21 -4.02 -3.62 16.21
C ARG A 21 -4.53 -3.55 14.77
N SER A 22 -5.79 -3.90 14.51
CA SER A 22 -6.38 -3.77 13.17
C SER A 22 -6.39 -2.31 12.69
N GLN A 23 -6.71 -1.36 13.59
CA GLN A 23 -6.64 0.07 13.26
C GLN A 23 -5.21 0.55 12.96
N GLU A 24 -4.21 0.08 13.71
CA GLU A 24 -2.81 0.39 13.43
C GLU A 24 -2.36 -0.14 12.07
N ILE A 25 -2.75 -1.37 11.73
CA ILE A 25 -2.46 -1.98 10.42
C ILE A 25 -3.13 -1.18 9.30
N MET A 26 -4.42 -0.83 9.43
CA MET A 26 -5.13 -0.02 8.45
C MET A 26 -4.44 1.32 8.18
N ARG A 27 -4.00 2.03 9.23
CA ARG A 27 -3.26 3.29 9.08
C ARG A 27 -1.92 3.10 8.37
N ALA A 28 -1.21 2.01 8.65
CA ALA A 28 0.03 1.70 7.97
C ALA A 28 -0.21 1.41 6.48
N LEU A 29 -1.28 0.68 6.15
CA LEU A 29 -1.69 0.40 4.78
C LEU A 29 -2.11 1.68 4.03
N ASP A 30 -2.84 2.60 4.67
CA ASP A 30 -3.16 3.92 4.11
C ASP A 30 -1.91 4.73 3.80
N SER A 31 -0.96 4.77 4.74
CA SER A 31 0.30 5.49 4.54
C SER A 31 1.12 4.88 3.40
N ALA A 32 1.16 3.55 3.30
CA ALA A 32 1.86 2.85 2.23
C ALA A 32 1.18 3.10 0.87
N LEU A 33 -0.16 3.09 0.83
CA LEU A 33 -0.96 3.38 -0.36
C LEU A 33 -0.66 4.77 -0.91
N ASN A 34 -0.74 5.79 -0.05
CA ASN A 34 -0.44 7.17 -0.45
C ASN A 34 0.99 7.31 -0.99
N ASN A 35 1.96 6.66 -0.33
CA ASN A 35 3.35 6.73 -0.76
C ASN A 35 3.57 6.07 -2.14
N VAL A 36 2.97 4.90 -2.37
CA VAL A 36 3.14 4.19 -3.64
C VAL A 36 2.38 4.86 -4.79
N GLU A 37 1.22 5.47 -4.51
CA GLU A 37 0.50 6.30 -5.48
C GLU A 37 1.33 7.52 -5.90
N GLU A 38 1.96 8.21 -4.95
CA GLU A 38 2.86 9.32 -5.25
C GLU A 38 4.05 8.88 -6.11
N GLN A 39 4.69 7.76 -5.77
CA GLN A 39 5.79 7.20 -6.56
C GLN A 39 5.36 6.87 -7.99
N LYS A 40 4.17 6.28 -8.17
CA LYS A 40 3.60 5.96 -9.48
C LYS A 40 3.41 7.23 -10.32
N VAL A 41 2.80 8.26 -9.75
CA VAL A 41 2.55 9.53 -10.44
C VAL A 41 3.87 10.20 -10.85
N LEU A 42 4.85 10.24 -9.94
CA LEU A 42 6.16 10.82 -10.25
C LEU A 42 6.91 10.04 -11.35
N ALA A 43 6.85 8.71 -11.32
CA ALA A 43 7.44 7.88 -12.36
C ALA A 43 6.77 8.09 -13.72
N ASP A 44 5.44 8.26 -13.75
CA ASP A 44 4.69 8.53 -14.98
C ASP A 44 5.04 9.90 -15.58
N ILE A 45 5.11 10.94 -14.74
CA ILE A 45 5.57 12.27 -15.16
C ILE A 45 6.97 12.19 -15.78
N ARG A 46 7.92 11.57 -15.09
CA ARG A 46 9.32 11.46 -15.56
C ARG A 46 9.44 10.61 -16.82
N TYR A 47 8.64 9.56 -16.95
CA TYR A 47 8.56 8.77 -18.17
C TYR A 47 8.16 9.65 -19.36
N HIS A 48 7.12 10.46 -19.21
CA HIS A 48 6.66 11.35 -20.27
C HIS A 48 7.66 12.48 -20.59
N GLU A 49 8.29 13.06 -19.56
CA GLU A 49 9.38 14.02 -19.75
C GLU A 49 10.52 13.42 -20.58
N GLU A 50 10.95 12.20 -20.26
CA GLU A 50 12.04 11.56 -20.98
C GLU A 50 11.69 11.19 -22.43
N ILE A 51 10.44 10.81 -22.70
CA ILE A 51 9.96 10.61 -24.07
C ILE A 51 10.06 11.91 -24.89
N ASN A 52 9.68 13.05 -24.31
CA ASN A 52 9.74 14.34 -25.01
C ASN A 52 11.18 14.72 -25.38
N ASN A 53 12.15 14.36 -24.54
CA ASN A 53 13.57 14.67 -24.74
C ASN A 53 14.26 13.72 -25.75
N LEU A 54 13.58 12.69 -26.27
CA LEU A 54 14.16 11.78 -27.28
C LEU A 54 14.36 12.44 -28.66
N GLY A 55 13.68 13.56 -28.91
CA GLY A 55 13.78 14.33 -30.14
C GLY A 55 14.94 15.33 -30.18
N ASP A 56 15.67 15.49 -29.07
CA ASP A 56 16.74 16.48 -28.96
C ASP A 56 18.01 16.05 -29.70
N ASP A 57 18.81 17.04 -30.12
CA ASP A 57 20.11 16.78 -30.74
C ASP A 57 21.11 16.20 -29.71
N GLY A 58 21.86 15.18 -30.12
CA GLY A 58 22.91 14.58 -29.28
C GLY A 58 22.43 13.59 -28.21
N VAL A 59 21.19 13.10 -28.32
CA VAL A 59 20.59 12.16 -27.36
C VAL A 59 21.36 10.83 -27.28
N ASN A 60 21.70 10.43 -26.05
CA ASN A 60 22.17 9.08 -25.76
C ASN A 60 20.98 8.12 -25.57
N TYR A 61 20.49 7.58 -26.68
CA TYR A 61 19.33 6.69 -26.70
C TYR A 61 19.45 5.49 -25.77
N LYS A 62 20.65 4.90 -25.62
CA LYS A 62 20.85 3.76 -24.72
C LYS A 62 20.55 4.15 -23.26
N SER A 63 21.08 5.27 -22.81
CA SER A 63 20.82 5.77 -21.45
C SER A 63 19.35 6.09 -21.25
N LYS A 64 18.73 6.75 -22.22
CA LYS A 64 17.32 7.17 -22.14
C LYS A 64 16.37 5.98 -22.12
N ILE A 65 16.60 4.98 -22.98
CA ILE A 65 15.79 3.75 -22.99
C ILE A 65 15.88 3.03 -21.65
N ASN A 66 17.06 2.94 -21.04
CA ASN A 66 17.20 2.33 -19.72
C ASN A 66 16.40 3.10 -18.65
N GLN A 67 16.44 4.44 -18.65
CA GLN A 67 15.65 5.26 -17.72
C GLN A 67 14.14 5.05 -17.93
N LEU A 68 13.68 4.99 -19.18
CA LEU A 68 12.28 4.73 -19.51
C LEU A 68 11.82 3.35 -19.01
N ILE A 69 12.68 2.33 -19.10
CA ILE A 69 12.42 0.99 -18.57
C ILE A 69 12.30 1.05 -17.05
N GLU A 70 13.23 1.71 -16.34
CA GLU A 70 13.18 1.87 -14.88
C GLU A 70 11.89 2.56 -14.41
N TYR A 71 11.44 3.60 -15.12
CA TYR A 71 10.17 4.25 -14.79
C TYR A 71 8.97 3.34 -15.03
N LYS A 72 8.97 2.56 -16.12
CA LYS A 72 7.89 1.60 -16.38
C LYS A 72 7.85 0.47 -15.34
N GLU A 73 9.01 -0.04 -14.95
CA GLU A 73 9.10 -1.03 -13.87
C GLU A 73 8.57 -0.45 -12.55
N THR A 74 8.91 0.80 -12.23
CA THR A 74 8.39 1.49 -11.05
C THR A 74 6.86 1.58 -11.08
N ILE A 75 6.26 1.96 -12.22
CA ILE A 75 4.80 2.05 -12.38
C ILE A 75 4.14 0.68 -12.21
N ILE A 76 4.69 -0.37 -12.83
CA ILE A 76 4.16 -1.74 -12.73
C ILE A 76 4.23 -2.25 -11.29
N ASN A 77 5.36 -2.05 -10.62
CA ASN A 77 5.54 -2.47 -9.23
C ASN A 77 4.59 -1.71 -8.29
N ALA A 78 4.37 -0.42 -8.55
CA ALA A 78 3.41 0.37 -7.82
C ALA A 78 1.98 -0.17 -7.98
N ASP A 79 1.55 -0.49 -9.20
CA ASP A 79 0.23 -1.09 -9.47
C ASP A 79 0.03 -2.42 -8.74
N ASN A 80 1.02 -3.31 -8.79
CA ASN A 80 0.98 -4.58 -8.07
C ASN A 80 0.87 -4.37 -6.54
N THR A 81 1.59 -3.39 -6.01
CA THR A 81 1.57 -3.06 -4.58
C THR A 81 0.24 -2.47 -4.16
N ILE A 82 -0.35 -1.56 -4.96
CA ILE A 82 -1.68 -0.99 -4.73
C ILE A 82 -2.73 -2.11 -4.69
N GLN A 83 -2.68 -3.04 -5.65
CA GLN A 83 -3.58 -4.19 -5.67
C GLN A 83 -3.45 -5.02 -4.38
N ALA A 84 -2.22 -5.38 -3.99
CA ALA A 84 -1.97 -6.17 -2.77
C ALA A 84 -2.48 -5.45 -1.50
N ILE A 85 -2.26 -4.13 -1.39
CA ILE A 85 -2.78 -3.34 -0.27
C ILE A 85 -4.31 -3.39 -0.22
N ASN A 86 -4.98 -3.25 -1.37
CA ASN A 86 -6.43 -3.27 -1.43
C ASN A 86 -7.01 -4.65 -1.07
N GLU A 87 -6.34 -5.74 -1.47
CA GLU A 87 -6.70 -7.10 -1.06
C GLU A 87 -6.57 -7.27 0.46
N ILE A 88 -5.44 -6.85 1.06
CA ILE A 88 -5.23 -6.93 2.53
C ILE A 88 -6.29 -6.11 3.28
N LYS A 89 -6.61 -4.90 2.81
CA LYS A 89 -7.65 -4.06 3.43
C LYS A 89 -9.01 -4.74 3.41
N LYS A 90 -9.38 -5.33 2.26
CA LYS A 90 -10.65 -6.04 2.11
C LYS A 90 -10.73 -7.24 3.06
N ASP A 91 -9.64 -7.99 3.22
CA ASP A 91 -9.59 -9.13 4.13
C ASP A 91 -9.75 -8.66 5.59
N LEU A 92 -9.05 -7.60 5.99
CA LEU A 92 -9.18 -7.00 7.33
C LEU A 92 -10.60 -6.49 7.63
N ASP A 93 -11.27 -5.87 6.66
CA ASP A 93 -12.65 -5.42 6.81
C ASP A 93 -13.62 -6.61 6.96
N SER A 94 -13.38 -7.71 6.23
CA SER A 94 -14.21 -8.92 6.33
C SER A 94 -14.06 -9.65 7.68
N GLU A 95 -12.86 -9.67 8.26
CA GLU A 95 -12.63 -10.23 9.60
C GLU A 95 -13.35 -9.44 10.71
N VAL A 96 -13.62 -8.15 10.50
CA VAL A 96 -14.35 -7.31 11.45
C VAL A 96 -15.86 -7.60 11.43
N GLU A 97 -16.43 -7.97 10.28
CA GLU A 97 -17.85 -8.32 10.16
C GLU A 97 -18.18 -9.64 10.88
N ASP A 98 -17.30 -10.65 10.82
CA ASP A 98 -17.52 -11.96 11.46
C ASP A 98 -17.46 -11.92 13.02
N ILE A 99 -16.87 -10.87 13.60
CA ILE A 99 -16.77 -10.69 15.06
C ILE A 99 -18.01 -9.96 15.63
N ASN A 100 -18.83 -9.33 14.79
CA ASN A 100 -20.09 -8.66 15.14
C ASN A 100 -21.33 -9.37 14.52
N PRO A 101 -21.76 -10.54 15.02
CA PRO A 101 -23.05 -11.14 14.67
C PRO A 101 -24.25 -10.44 15.34
#